data_AF-A0A6P8IJ47-F1
#
_entry.id   AF-A0A6P8IJ47-F1
#
_cell.length_a   1.000
_cell.length_b   1.000
_cell.length_c   1.000
_cell.angle_alpha   90.00
_cell.angle_beta   90.00
_cell.angle_gamma   90.00
#
_symmetry.space_group_name_H-M   'P 1'
#
loop_
_entity.id
_entity.type
_entity.pdbx_description
1 polymer ?
#
loop_
_entity_poly.entity_id
_entity_poly.type
_entity_poly.pdbx_seq_one_letter_code
_entity_poly.pdbx_strand_id
1 'polypeptide(L)'
;MSYLSASNSFNLDVCSRIKCHQYASCVNHLNGTASCACSSKCPLKYDPVCGTDGETYVNTCLLKLKSCQDNSDLSVAYSGECLPDPCLAKRCPPYAKCKLLSNNKPTCVCASECQLSYNFVCGTNGKTYLSVCALQLESCTTNQNITVAHDGVCDNVACGSKSCPPFSVCLSDQCTCPLYCPPSNITVCGSNGKTYLNECNLRKEACEMKSNLGVLHQGKCYDPCDALKCQYGSTCVRHANKTASCVCPTCNLRYEPVCGNDGLSYFSECLLLRKACLAGTTITVVYRGRCSCPDTNCQYGSRCEVREDGLQVCTCPEKCPLTYDPVCGSNRKTYINLCSLTADACKSKIKLTVSFKGRCYVGCSSTKCGFYSKCIEKENGQAVCVCQQLCALLFEPVCGSDGRTYINECLLRSEACKKRQDLVMLQKGACTPCALLKCDYYSTCKAKLDGSLECVCPQECPLSFNPVCGSNDLTYPNECTLQKESCRIKRRIVVKHRGQCECSDGSCGQQNKHRQFKRSLHLSISNALLHRSTNLYSSNTNISGKCSFLFYPCFLFTLLLYYLWVVKWFENLDTKNKTE
;
A
#
# COMPACT_ATOMS: atom_id res chain seq x y z
N MET A 1 113.45 82.68 62.69
CA MET A 1 112.34 83.64 62.59
C MET A 1 111.14 82.81 62.15
N SER A 2 110.29 82.30 63.06
CA SER A 2 109.84 82.84 64.36
C SER A 2 109.06 84.15 64.15
N TYR A 3 107.81 84.31 64.59
CA TYR A 3 107.10 83.62 65.68
C TYR A 3 105.66 83.19 65.36
N LEU A 4 105.11 82.32 66.20
CA LEU A 4 103.68 82.11 66.38
C LEU A 4 103.02 83.32 67.05
N SER A 5 101.79 83.64 66.64
CA SER A 5 100.76 84.10 67.58
C SER A 5 99.37 83.71 67.07
N ALA A 6 98.69 82.85 67.84
CA ALA A 6 97.27 82.59 67.66
C ALA A 6 96.49 83.42 68.68
N SER A 7 95.54 84.23 68.24
CA SER A 7 94.58 84.92 69.08
C SER A 7 93.17 84.39 68.79
N ASN A 8 92.63 83.63 69.73
CA ASN A 8 91.25 83.13 69.63
C ASN A 8 90.26 84.28 69.59
N SER A 9 89.49 84.36 68.50
CA SER A 9 88.12 84.87 68.55
C SER A 9 87.21 83.69 68.23
N PHE A 10 86.41 83.26 69.21
CA PHE A 10 85.44 82.18 69.05
C PHE A 10 84.28 82.67 68.16
N ASN A 11 84.43 82.53 66.83
CA ASN A 11 83.33 82.65 65.91
C ASN A 11 82.98 81.26 65.39
N LEU A 12 82.10 80.59 66.12
CA LEU A 12 81.71 79.21 65.86
C LEU A 12 80.88 79.17 64.56
N ASP A 13 81.37 78.52 63.52
CA ASP A 13 80.58 78.34 62.29
C ASP A 13 79.39 77.40 62.59
N VAL A 14 78.22 77.99 62.82
CA VAL A 14 77.00 77.24 63.12
C VAL A 14 76.45 76.56 61.86
N CYS A 15 76.74 77.11 60.67
CA CYS A 15 76.27 76.60 59.41
C CYS A 15 76.77 75.20 59.03
N SER A 16 77.97 74.78 59.44
CA SER A 16 78.47 73.42 59.17
C SER A 16 77.70 72.29 59.88
N ARG A 17 76.66 72.61 60.68
CA ARG A 17 75.69 71.63 61.23
C ARG A 17 74.26 71.76 60.71
N ILE A 18 73.95 72.79 59.91
CA ILE A 18 72.58 73.04 59.42
C ILE A 18 72.43 72.52 57.98
N LYS A 19 71.55 71.54 57.78
CA LYS A 19 71.10 71.14 56.44
C LYS A 19 69.92 72.00 56.02
N CYS A 20 70.16 72.87 55.05
CA CYS A 20 69.10 73.66 54.42
C CYS A 20 68.35 72.86 53.36
N HIS A 21 67.13 73.31 53.07
CA HIS A 21 66.25 72.75 52.06
C HIS A 21 66.66 73.15 50.63
N GLN A 22 65.87 72.72 49.64
CA GLN A 22 66.22 72.84 48.23
C GLN A 22 66.48 74.30 47.82
N TYR A 23 67.65 74.54 47.20
CA TYR A 23 68.15 75.86 46.79
C TYR A 23 68.37 76.91 47.90
N ALA A 24 68.22 76.55 49.18
CA ALA A 24 68.57 77.39 50.32
C ALA A 24 70.04 77.22 50.74
N SER A 25 70.68 78.32 51.13
CA SER A 25 72.06 78.34 51.64
C SER A 25 72.08 78.79 53.10
N CYS A 26 72.93 78.20 53.93
CA CYS A 26 73.05 78.64 55.32
C CYS A 26 73.84 79.96 55.42
N VAL A 27 73.41 80.86 56.30
CA VAL A 27 74.08 82.12 56.63
C VAL A 27 74.20 82.27 58.15
N ASN A 28 75.41 82.59 58.64
CA ASN A 28 75.68 82.90 60.04
C ASN A 28 75.33 84.37 60.36
N HIS A 29 74.81 84.63 61.56
CA HIS A 29 74.43 85.94 62.07
C HIS A 29 75.39 86.42 63.17
N LEU A 30 75.52 87.74 63.32
CA LEU A 30 76.42 88.39 64.28
C LEU A 30 76.11 88.09 65.77
N ASN A 31 74.96 87.48 66.06
CA ASN A 31 74.52 87.07 67.40
C ASN A 31 74.86 85.60 67.73
N GLY A 32 75.70 84.93 66.93
CA GLY A 32 76.10 83.53 67.15
C GLY A 32 75.03 82.49 66.78
N THR A 33 74.04 82.87 65.96
CA THR A 33 73.04 81.96 65.38
C THR A 33 73.23 81.82 63.88
N ALA A 34 72.56 80.87 63.24
CA ALA A 34 72.56 80.73 61.79
C ALA A 34 71.19 80.29 61.27
N SER A 35 70.87 80.65 60.03
CA SER A 35 69.61 80.33 59.37
C SER A 35 69.80 80.01 57.90
N CYS A 36 68.90 79.18 57.36
CA CYS A 36 68.79 78.99 55.92
C CYS A 36 68.18 80.23 55.25
N ALA A 37 68.86 80.76 54.24
CA ALA A 37 68.43 81.92 53.46
C ALA A 37 68.43 81.58 51.96
N CYS A 38 67.45 82.12 51.25
CA CYS A 38 67.35 82.00 49.79
C CYS A 38 68.19 83.06 49.09
N SER A 39 68.79 82.72 47.95
CA SER A 39 69.56 83.69 47.15
C SER A 39 68.64 84.73 46.51
N SER A 40 68.57 85.92 47.10
CA SER A 40 67.75 87.04 46.62
C SER A 40 68.25 87.72 45.34
N LYS A 41 69.40 87.29 44.79
CA LYS A 41 69.99 87.84 43.56
C LYS A 41 69.70 86.94 42.36
N CYS A 42 68.59 87.21 41.67
CA CYS A 42 68.30 86.66 40.35
C CYS A 42 68.30 87.77 39.28
N PRO A 43 68.79 87.49 38.05
CA PRO A 43 68.66 88.43 36.94
C PRO A 43 67.22 88.50 36.46
N LEU A 44 66.77 89.69 36.05
CA LEU A 44 65.43 89.91 35.46
C LEU A 44 65.41 89.65 33.93
N LYS A 45 66.27 88.76 33.43
CA LYS A 45 66.27 88.36 32.02
C LYS A 45 65.08 87.41 31.77
N TYR A 46 64.32 87.69 30.72
CA TYR A 46 63.21 86.83 30.29
C TYR A 46 63.77 85.63 29.51
N ASP A 47 63.75 84.46 30.14
CA ASP A 47 64.14 83.15 29.61
C ASP A 47 63.14 82.11 30.18
N PRO A 48 61.87 82.13 29.75
CA PRO A 48 60.77 81.52 30.49
C PRO A 48 60.89 80.00 30.60
N VAL A 49 60.47 79.48 31.75
CA VAL A 49 60.40 78.04 32.03
C VAL A 49 59.09 77.69 32.74
N CYS A 50 58.49 76.56 32.36
CA CYS A 50 57.30 76.04 32.99
C CYS A 50 57.70 75.18 34.21
N GLY A 51 57.12 75.46 35.36
CA GLY A 51 57.36 74.70 36.59
C GLY A 51 56.57 73.39 36.66
N THR A 52 56.99 72.48 37.55
CA THR A 52 56.26 71.24 37.87
C THR A 52 54.96 71.48 38.65
N ASP A 53 54.73 72.70 39.11
CA ASP A 53 53.44 73.23 39.60
C ASP A 53 52.47 73.58 38.45
N GLY A 54 52.98 73.81 37.24
CA GLY A 54 52.21 74.32 36.09
C GLY A 54 52.24 75.84 35.94
N GLU A 55 53.06 76.55 36.72
CA GLU A 55 53.20 78.02 36.66
C GLU A 55 54.39 78.45 35.77
N THR A 56 54.25 79.62 35.14
CA THR A 56 55.27 80.16 34.23
C THR A 56 56.24 81.08 34.98
N TYR A 57 57.51 80.68 35.03
CA TYR A 57 58.56 81.46 35.67
C TYR A 57 59.40 82.20 34.64
N VAL A 58 59.56 83.52 34.84
CA VAL A 58 60.37 84.43 34.00
C VAL A 58 61.77 83.88 33.67
N ASN A 59 62.40 83.15 34.60
CA ASN A 59 63.54 82.30 34.33
C ASN A 59 63.76 81.26 35.45
N THR A 60 64.65 80.30 35.17
CA THR A 60 65.07 79.22 36.09
C THR A 60 65.63 79.71 37.44
N CYS A 61 66.13 80.95 37.55
CA CYS A 61 66.59 81.47 38.85
C CYS A 61 65.39 81.82 39.73
N LEU A 62 64.39 82.50 39.19
CA LEU A 62 63.18 82.88 39.93
C LEU A 62 62.33 81.66 40.32
N LEU A 63 62.28 80.61 39.48
CA LEU A 63 61.70 79.31 39.84
C LEU A 63 62.39 78.70 41.07
N LYS A 64 63.73 78.64 41.07
CA LYS A 64 64.51 78.11 42.20
C LYS A 64 64.40 78.96 43.46
N LEU A 65 64.28 80.27 43.31
CA LEU A 65 64.01 81.18 44.42
C LEU A 65 62.62 80.93 45.03
N LYS A 66 61.59 80.69 44.20
CA LYS A 66 60.25 80.34 44.67
C LYS A 66 60.21 78.99 45.39
N SER A 67 60.81 77.95 44.80
CA SER A 67 61.05 76.64 45.44
C SER A 67 61.71 76.79 46.82
N CYS A 68 62.74 77.62 46.91
CA CYS A 68 63.44 77.91 48.16
C CYS A 68 62.56 78.65 49.19
N GLN A 69 61.80 79.67 48.76
CA GLN A 69 60.97 80.47 49.67
C GLN A 69 59.80 79.66 50.25
N ASP A 70 59.19 78.81 49.42
CA ASP A 70 58.03 77.98 49.80
C ASP A 70 58.43 76.64 50.43
N ASN A 71 59.72 76.27 50.40
CA ASN A 71 60.23 74.95 50.77
C ASN A 71 59.53 73.81 50.00
N SER A 72 59.48 73.93 48.68
CA SER A 72 58.79 73.00 47.77
C SER A 72 59.73 72.39 46.73
N ASP A 73 59.49 71.12 46.34
CA ASP A 73 60.25 70.40 45.29
C ASP A 73 59.84 70.84 43.86
N LEU A 74 59.76 72.15 43.67
CA LEU A 74 59.42 72.81 42.42
C LEU A 74 60.65 72.84 41.50
N SER A 75 60.53 72.19 40.35
CA SER A 75 61.57 72.09 39.34
C SER A 75 61.06 72.48 37.95
N VAL A 76 61.96 72.58 36.96
CA VAL A 76 61.57 72.87 35.57
C VAL A 76 60.94 71.64 34.95
N ALA A 77 59.67 71.74 34.54
CA ALA A 77 58.98 70.71 33.77
C ALA A 77 59.45 70.72 32.30
N TYR A 78 59.54 71.92 31.70
CA TYR A 78 60.09 72.16 30.36
C TYR A 78 60.44 73.64 30.14
N SER A 79 61.25 73.92 29.12
CA SER A 79 61.60 75.29 28.71
C SER A 79 60.50 75.94 27.87
N GLY A 80 60.28 77.25 28.05
CA GLY A 80 59.15 77.98 27.50
C GLY A 80 58.08 78.27 28.55
N GLU A 81 57.04 79.00 28.14
CA GLU A 81 55.86 79.30 28.96
C GLU A 81 54.96 78.06 29.09
N CYS A 82 54.16 77.98 30.16
CA CYS A 82 53.26 76.85 30.37
C CYS A 82 52.09 76.84 29.38
N LEU A 83 52.01 75.79 28.58
CA LEU A 83 50.90 75.53 27.65
C LEU A 83 49.70 74.90 28.39
N PRO A 84 48.45 75.15 27.96
CA PRO A 84 47.25 74.50 28.50
C PRO A 84 47.25 72.96 28.43
N ASP A 85 48.00 72.39 27.48
CA ASP A 85 48.42 70.99 27.50
C ASP A 85 49.94 70.90 27.28
N PRO A 86 50.74 70.56 28.33
CA PRO A 86 52.18 70.35 28.21
C PRO A 86 52.61 69.29 27.19
N CYS A 87 51.72 68.37 26.80
CA CYS A 87 52.03 67.38 25.76
C CYS A 87 52.13 67.98 24.36
N LEU A 88 51.56 69.16 24.09
CA LEU A 88 51.66 69.83 22.78
C LEU A 88 53.11 70.23 22.42
N ALA A 89 53.94 70.56 23.42
CA ALA A 89 55.36 70.83 23.22
C ALA A 89 56.22 69.55 23.05
N LYS A 90 55.65 68.36 23.31
CA LYS A 90 56.42 67.12 23.46
C LYS A 90 56.34 66.24 22.21
N ARG A 91 57.37 66.31 21.37
CA ARG A 91 57.57 65.32 20.30
C ARG A 91 57.86 63.94 20.92
N CYS A 92 57.10 62.94 20.52
CA CYS A 92 57.21 61.55 20.97
C CYS A 92 57.52 60.60 19.80
N PRO A 93 58.04 59.39 20.06
CA PRO A 93 58.26 58.36 19.05
C PRO A 93 56.99 57.97 18.26
N PRO A 94 57.12 57.33 17.08
CA PRO A 94 55.99 56.76 16.35
C PRO A 94 55.14 55.86 17.27
N TYR A 95 53.81 56.04 17.23
CA TYR A 95 52.83 55.32 18.06
C TYR A 95 52.95 55.50 19.60
N ALA A 96 53.92 56.27 20.11
CA ALA A 96 53.95 56.68 21.51
C ALA A 96 52.84 57.71 21.80
N LYS A 97 52.23 57.61 22.97
CA LYS A 97 51.29 58.62 23.49
C LYS A 97 51.97 59.44 24.56
N CYS A 98 51.88 60.77 24.49
CA CYS A 98 52.28 61.60 25.61
C CYS A 98 51.26 61.45 26.75
N LYS A 99 51.76 61.42 28.00
CA LYS A 99 50.97 61.52 29.22
C LYS A 99 51.70 62.44 30.20
N LEU A 100 50.94 63.13 31.03
CA LEU A 100 51.49 63.84 32.19
C LEU A 100 51.76 62.84 33.32
N LEU A 101 52.92 62.92 33.95
CA LEU A 101 53.18 62.32 35.25
C LEU A 101 52.67 63.25 36.37
N SER A 102 52.63 62.75 37.61
CA SER A 102 52.04 63.40 38.80
C SER A 102 52.62 64.77 39.21
N ASN A 103 53.57 65.30 38.44
CA ASN A 103 54.28 66.56 38.63
C ASN A 103 54.29 67.40 37.33
N ASN A 104 53.16 67.38 36.59
CA ASN A 104 52.94 68.06 35.30
C ASN A 104 53.97 67.78 34.19
N LYS A 105 54.81 66.75 34.34
CA LYS A 105 55.91 66.45 33.41
C LYS A 105 55.41 65.65 32.19
N PRO A 106 55.47 66.18 30.95
CA PRO A 106 55.05 65.47 29.75
C PRO A 106 56.06 64.38 29.35
N THR A 107 55.60 63.13 29.42
CA THR A 107 56.38 61.91 29.19
C THR A 107 55.73 61.05 28.12
N CYS A 108 56.52 60.58 27.15
CA CYS A 108 56.08 59.68 26.09
C CYS A 108 56.02 58.23 26.61
N VAL A 109 54.91 57.54 26.40
CA VAL A 109 54.76 56.10 26.73
C VAL A 109 54.33 55.30 25.51
N CYS A 110 54.96 54.15 25.31
CA CYS A 110 54.48 53.11 24.38
C CYS A 110 53.29 52.35 25.00
N ALA A 111 52.60 51.53 24.19
CA ALA A 111 51.74 50.49 24.74
C ALA A 111 52.59 49.51 25.57
N SER A 112 52.10 49.08 26.73
CA SER A 112 52.79 48.09 27.57
C SER A 112 52.52 46.65 27.13
N GLU A 113 51.34 46.40 26.57
CA GLU A 113 50.86 45.08 26.18
C GLU A 113 50.07 45.17 24.87
N CYS A 114 50.12 44.08 24.09
CA CYS A 114 49.29 43.89 22.89
C CYS A 114 48.35 42.71 23.12
N GLN A 115 47.06 42.89 22.81
CA GLN A 115 46.13 41.76 22.78
C GLN A 115 46.56 40.74 21.72
N LEU A 116 46.44 39.45 22.04
CA LEU A 116 46.88 38.32 21.20
C LEU A 116 45.95 38.13 19.99
N SER A 117 46.14 38.96 18.96
CA SER A 117 45.47 38.88 17.67
C SER A 117 46.48 38.51 16.59
N TYR A 118 46.44 37.25 16.12
CA TYR A 118 47.43 36.64 15.21
C TYR A 118 47.23 37.02 13.74
N ASN A 119 47.16 38.33 13.48
CA ASN A 119 47.03 38.90 12.15
C ASN A 119 48.41 39.37 11.66
N PHE A 120 49.16 38.45 11.05
CA PHE A 120 50.52 38.73 10.55
C PHE A 120 50.53 39.90 9.57
N VAL A 121 51.53 40.78 9.70
CA VAL A 121 51.77 41.90 8.78
C VAL A 121 53.26 42.03 8.45
N CYS A 122 53.56 42.39 7.21
CA CYS A 122 54.91 42.79 6.81
C CYS A 122 55.13 44.26 7.17
N GLY A 123 56.24 44.57 7.85
CA GLY A 123 56.67 45.95 8.08
C GLY A 123 57.51 46.50 6.93
N THR A 124 57.52 47.83 6.78
CA THR A 124 58.34 48.54 5.79
C THR A 124 59.85 48.39 5.98
N ASN A 125 60.30 47.81 7.10
CA ASN A 125 61.68 47.38 7.34
C ASN A 125 61.96 45.91 6.91
N GLY A 126 61.06 45.25 6.17
CA GLY A 126 61.21 43.88 5.68
C GLY A 126 61.04 42.79 6.76
N LYS A 127 60.64 43.16 7.99
CA LYS A 127 60.40 42.24 9.09
C LYS A 127 58.92 41.86 9.14
N THR A 128 58.62 40.59 9.40
CA THR A 128 57.25 40.12 9.66
C THR A 128 56.91 40.27 11.15
N TYR A 129 55.71 40.76 11.45
CA TYR A 129 55.21 40.96 12.80
C TYR A 129 53.98 40.10 13.08
N LEU A 130 53.82 39.64 14.33
CA LEU A 130 52.68 38.82 14.77
C LEU A 130 51.33 39.56 14.70
N SER A 131 51.36 40.88 14.80
CA SER A 131 50.20 41.77 14.71
C SER A 131 50.64 43.19 14.40
N VAL A 132 49.70 44.02 13.92
CA VAL A 132 49.90 45.48 13.77
C VAL A 132 50.32 46.12 15.11
N CYS A 133 49.83 45.62 16.25
CA CYS A 133 50.23 46.13 17.56
C CYS A 133 51.70 45.79 17.89
N ALA A 134 52.17 44.58 17.55
CA ALA A 134 53.58 44.20 17.73
C ALA A 134 54.51 45.07 16.86
N LEU A 135 54.10 45.38 15.63
CA LEU A 135 54.79 46.32 14.74
C LEU A 135 54.85 47.72 15.37
N GLN A 136 53.72 48.26 15.83
CA GLN A 136 53.64 49.58 16.47
C GLN A 136 54.47 49.65 17.77
N LEU A 137 54.56 48.54 18.53
CA LEU A 137 55.37 48.46 19.75
C LEU A 137 56.87 48.51 19.46
N GLU A 138 57.34 47.80 18.42
CA GLU A 138 58.75 47.87 18.01
C GLU A 138 59.09 49.24 17.39
N SER A 139 58.19 49.77 16.55
CA SER A 139 58.24 51.13 15.99
C SER A 139 58.39 52.20 17.11
N CYS A 140 57.60 52.07 18.17
CA CYS A 140 57.63 52.96 19.34
C CYS A 140 58.89 52.81 20.20
N THR A 141 59.28 51.59 20.55
CA THR A 141 60.41 51.32 21.46
C THR A 141 61.78 51.53 20.80
N THR A 142 61.90 51.32 19.49
CA THR A 142 63.13 51.61 18.72
C THR A 142 63.19 53.05 18.18
N ASN A 143 62.10 53.81 18.29
CA ASN A 143 61.94 55.14 17.67
C ASN A 143 62.20 55.15 16.15
N GLN A 144 61.84 54.07 15.47
CA GLN A 144 61.90 53.93 14.01
C GLN A 144 60.50 54.09 13.42
N ASN A 145 60.35 54.75 12.27
CA ASN A 145 59.04 54.89 11.62
C ASN A 145 58.66 53.64 10.81
N ILE A 146 58.42 52.53 11.51
CA ILE A 146 57.99 51.26 10.91
C ILE A 146 56.47 51.29 10.74
N THR A 147 56.00 51.02 9.53
CA THR A 147 54.59 50.95 9.14
C THR A 147 54.29 49.60 8.48
N VAL A 148 53.01 49.24 8.30
CA VAL A 148 52.64 48.06 7.48
C VAL A 148 52.99 48.34 6.02
N ALA A 149 53.68 47.41 5.37
CA ALA A 149 53.93 47.38 3.93
C ALA A 149 52.82 46.61 3.19
N HIS A 150 52.45 45.43 3.70
CA HIS A 150 51.28 44.67 3.28
C HIS A 150 50.82 43.69 4.38
N ASP A 151 49.58 43.20 4.26
CA ASP A 151 49.06 42.14 5.11
C ASP A 151 49.73 40.78 4.79
N GLY A 152 49.89 39.93 5.80
CA GLY A 152 50.58 38.64 5.69
C GLY A 152 52.04 38.68 6.15
N VAL A 153 52.83 37.71 5.71
CA VAL A 153 54.28 37.68 5.93
C VAL A 153 54.98 38.39 4.78
N CYS A 154 56.18 38.96 4.99
CA CYS A 154 56.87 39.70 3.93
C CYS A 154 57.20 38.83 2.70
N ASP A 155 56.70 39.21 1.54
CA ASP A 155 57.01 38.53 0.28
C ASP A 155 58.41 38.93 -0.24
N ASN A 156 59.12 37.96 -0.81
CA ASN A 156 60.50 38.04 -1.33
C ASN A 156 61.63 38.08 -0.28
N VAL A 157 61.76 37.01 0.51
CA VAL A 157 63.08 36.63 1.04
C VAL A 157 63.81 35.79 -0.02
N ALA A 158 64.87 36.35 -0.63
CA ALA A 158 65.83 35.55 -1.38
C ALA A 158 66.57 34.64 -0.38
N CYS A 159 66.32 33.34 -0.43
CA CYS A 159 66.86 32.36 0.52
C CYS A 159 68.28 31.96 0.10
N GLY A 160 69.21 32.87 0.32
CA GLY A 160 70.50 32.91 -0.35
C GLY A 160 70.31 32.96 -1.87
N SER A 161 70.82 31.94 -2.57
CA SER A 161 70.74 31.80 -4.03
C SER A 161 69.60 30.89 -4.52
N LYS A 162 68.66 30.48 -3.66
CA LYS A 162 67.63 29.48 -3.98
C LYS A 162 66.23 30.09 -4.10
N SER A 163 65.51 29.70 -5.16
CA SER A 163 64.07 29.86 -5.23
C SER A 163 63.39 28.81 -4.35
N CYS A 164 62.53 29.25 -3.44
CA CYS A 164 61.79 28.38 -2.54
C CYS A 164 60.41 28.00 -3.13
N PRO A 165 59.84 26.81 -2.80
CA PRO A 165 58.55 26.40 -3.33
C PRO A 165 57.40 27.30 -2.83
N PRO A 166 56.26 27.37 -3.56
CA PRO A 166 55.12 28.18 -3.17
C PRO A 166 54.68 27.93 -1.72
N PHE A 167 54.38 29.02 -1.00
CA PHE A 167 53.90 29.01 0.39
C PHE A 167 54.89 28.46 1.44
N SER A 168 56.19 28.43 1.12
CA SER A 168 57.26 28.19 2.10
C SER A 168 57.80 29.50 2.69
N VAL A 169 58.40 29.39 3.88
CA VAL A 169 59.04 30.49 4.62
C VAL A 169 60.54 30.22 4.67
N CYS A 170 61.36 31.20 4.26
CA CYS A 170 62.81 31.10 4.42
C CYS A 170 63.21 31.35 5.88
N LEU A 171 63.90 30.40 6.48
CA LEU A 171 64.51 30.48 7.81
C LEU A 171 65.97 30.03 7.68
N SER A 172 66.91 30.95 7.90
CA SER A 172 68.37 30.68 7.88
C SER A 172 68.84 29.91 6.64
N ASP A 173 68.60 30.46 5.45
CA ASP A 173 68.91 29.88 4.12
C ASP A 173 68.29 28.50 3.83
N GLN A 174 67.24 28.13 4.57
CA GLN A 174 66.42 26.94 4.32
C GLN A 174 64.96 27.30 4.08
N CYS A 175 64.39 26.78 2.99
CA CYS A 175 62.97 26.88 2.70
C CYS A 175 62.20 25.90 3.61
N THR A 176 61.38 26.41 4.52
CA THR A 176 60.60 25.62 5.48
C THR A 176 59.10 25.71 5.17
N CYS A 177 58.33 24.64 5.44
CA CYS A 177 56.88 24.65 5.24
C CYS A 177 56.14 25.09 6.52
N PRO A 178 54.90 25.63 6.41
CA PRO A 178 54.12 26.05 7.57
C PRO A 178 53.91 24.90 8.57
N LEU A 179 54.61 24.96 9.71
CA LEU A 179 54.53 23.89 10.73
C LEU A 179 53.10 23.76 11.28
N TYR A 180 52.43 24.89 11.52
CA TYR A 180 51.07 24.99 12.04
C TYR A 180 50.15 25.71 11.04
N CYS A 181 48.91 25.22 10.93
CA CYS A 181 47.83 25.92 10.24
C CYS A 181 46.70 26.19 11.24
N PRO A 182 46.17 27.42 11.32
CA PRO A 182 45.09 27.74 12.24
C PRO A 182 43.79 27.01 11.86
N PRO A 183 42.91 26.71 12.84
CA PRO A 183 41.62 26.06 12.62
C PRO A 183 40.61 27.02 11.98
N SER A 184 40.74 27.25 10.68
CA SER A 184 39.67 27.80 9.84
C SER A 184 38.74 26.69 9.35
N ASN A 185 37.43 26.93 9.37
CA ASN A 185 36.40 26.00 8.90
C ASN A 185 36.11 26.10 7.39
N ILE A 186 36.82 26.96 6.64
CA ILE A 186 36.61 27.13 5.19
C ILE A 186 37.32 26.00 4.44
N THR A 187 36.66 24.84 4.38
CA THR A 187 37.11 23.65 3.64
C THR A 187 37.29 23.94 2.15
N VAL A 188 38.31 23.34 1.53
CA VAL A 188 38.59 23.48 0.08
C VAL A 188 38.86 22.14 -0.59
N CYS A 189 38.54 22.05 -1.86
CA CYS A 189 38.95 20.96 -2.74
C CYS A 189 40.25 21.33 -3.45
N GLY A 190 41.27 20.46 -3.40
CA GLY A 190 42.52 20.64 -4.12
C GLY A 190 42.45 20.19 -5.58
N SER A 191 43.36 20.70 -6.42
CA SER A 191 43.51 20.31 -7.83
C SER A 191 43.76 18.81 -8.02
N ASN A 192 44.37 18.14 -7.02
CA ASN A 192 44.57 16.70 -6.94
C ASN A 192 43.31 15.89 -6.54
N GLY A 193 42.17 16.54 -6.29
CA GLY A 193 40.93 15.86 -5.87
C GLY A 193 40.88 15.47 -4.38
N LYS A 194 41.83 15.94 -3.57
CA LYS A 194 41.82 15.75 -2.11
C LYS A 194 41.11 16.91 -1.41
N THR A 195 40.27 16.59 -0.42
CA THR A 195 39.65 17.59 0.46
C THR A 195 40.63 18.02 1.54
N TYR A 196 40.76 19.33 1.77
CA TYR A 196 41.59 19.92 2.83
C TYR A 196 40.73 20.72 3.80
N LEU A 197 41.02 20.59 5.11
CA LEU A 197 40.29 21.25 6.19
C LEU A 197 40.13 22.76 5.96
N ASN A 198 41.18 23.39 5.44
CA ASN A 198 41.20 24.73 4.89
C ASN A 198 42.39 24.92 3.93
N GLU A 199 42.44 26.06 3.25
CA GLU A 199 43.48 26.34 2.25
C GLU A 199 44.91 26.35 2.82
N CYS A 200 45.12 26.70 4.09
CA CYS A 200 46.46 26.58 4.71
C CYS A 200 46.95 25.13 4.68
N ASN A 201 46.08 24.16 4.99
CA ASN A 201 46.45 22.74 4.97
C ASN A 201 46.75 22.24 3.56
N LEU A 202 46.07 22.77 2.53
CA LEU A 202 46.38 22.52 1.12
C LEU A 202 47.76 23.08 0.76
N ARG A 203 48.01 24.36 1.08
CA ARG A 203 49.28 25.05 0.79
C ARG A 203 50.47 24.46 1.55
N LYS A 204 50.25 23.94 2.77
CA LYS A 204 51.25 23.19 3.53
C LYS A 204 51.68 21.92 2.80
N GLU A 205 50.72 21.10 2.38
CA GLU A 205 51.00 19.87 1.62
C GLU A 205 51.63 20.18 0.24
N ALA A 206 51.21 21.27 -0.41
CA ALA A 206 51.83 21.78 -1.64
C ALA A 206 53.34 22.04 -1.45
N CYS A 207 53.70 22.71 -0.36
CA CYS A 207 55.08 22.99 0.04
C CYS A 207 55.86 21.72 0.37
N GLU A 208 55.32 20.86 1.25
CA GLU A 208 56.00 19.64 1.72
C GLU A 208 56.27 18.66 0.57
N MET A 209 55.32 18.53 -0.36
CA MET A 209 55.43 17.69 -1.55
C MET A 209 56.10 18.39 -2.75
N LYS A 210 56.51 19.66 -2.60
CA LYS A 210 57.08 20.52 -3.68
C LYS A 210 56.25 20.52 -4.97
N SER A 211 54.93 20.53 -4.81
CA SER A 211 53.96 20.28 -5.88
C SER A 211 53.01 21.46 -6.07
N ASN A 212 52.61 21.73 -7.32
CA ASN A 212 51.71 22.83 -7.66
C ASN A 212 50.24 22.46 -7.36
N LEU A 213 49.90 22.36 -6.08
CA LEU A 213 48.52 22.18 -5.61
C LEU A 213 47.87 23.54 -5.40
N GLY A 214 46.72 23.73 -6.05
CA GLY A 214 45.87 24.93 -5.88
C GLY A 214 44.46 24.53 -5.47
N VAL A 215 43.69 25.51 -5.00
CA VAL A 215 42.25 25.35 -4.75
C VAL A 215 41.53 25.17 -6.09
N LEU A 216 40.80 24.07 -6.24
CA LEU A 216 39.91 23.82 -7.37
C LEU A 216 38.55 24.49 -7.17
N HIS A 217 38.00 24.39 -5.95
CA HIS A 217 36.81 25.10 -5.50
C HIS A 217 36.72 25.11 -3.96
N GLN A 218 35.90 25.99 -3.39
CA GLN A 218 35.54 25.96 -1.97
C GLN A 218 34.55 24.83 -1.66
N GLY A 219 34.56 24.33 -0.42
CA GLY A 219 33.83 23.13 0.01
C GLY A 219 34.67 21.85 -0.07
N LYS A 220 34.08 20.71 0.27
CA LYS A 220 34.71 19.39 0.11
C LYS A 220 34.84 19.05 -1.38
N CYS A 221 35.86 18.29 -1.76
CA CYS A 221 35.85 17.67 -3.09
C CYS A 221 34.63 16.75 -3.22
N TYR A 222 33.92 16.89 -4.34
CA TYR A 222 32.81 16.03 -4.71
C TYR A 222 33.33 14.62 -5.04
N ASP A 223 32.82 13.59 -4.35
CA ASP A 223 32.95 12.21 -4.81
C ASP A 223 31.86 11.92 -5.85
N PRO A 224 32.20 11.53 -7.09
CA PRO A 224 31.21 11.08 -8.07
C PRO A 224 30.31 9.94 -7.59
N CYS A 225 30.71 9.18 -6.56
CA CYS A 225 29.88 8.16 -5.92
C CYS A 225 28.87 8.68 -4.87
N ASP A 226 29.04 9.88 -4.29
CA ASP A 226 28.13 10.37 -3.23
C ASP A 226 26.72 10.67 -3.77
N ALA A 227 26.60 11.08 -5.04
CA ALA A 227 25.32 11.28 -5.72
C ALA A 227 24.80 10.02 -6.43
N LEU A 228 25.68 9.08 -6.80
CA LEU A 228 25.34 7.94 -7.67
C LEU A 228 24.77 6.77 -6.85
N LYS A 229 23.47 6.83 -6.56
CA LYS A 229 22.73 5.76 -5.87
C LYS A 229 22.55 4.52 -6.76
N CYS A 230 23.53 3.62 -6.68
CA CYS A 230 23.52 2.33 -7.37
C CYS A 230 22.37 1.41 -6.93
N GLN A 231 21.77 0.71 -7.89
CA GLN A 231 20.59 -0.14 -7.71
C GLN A 231 20.95 -1.63 -7.80
N TYR A 232 20.02 -2.52 -7.43
CA TYR A 232 20.13 -3.98 -7.62
C TYR A 232 21.40 -4.61 -7.01
N GLY A 233 21.96 -4.05 -5.93
CA GLY A 233 23.20 -4.54 -5.33
C GLY A 233 24.49 -4.23 -6.09
N SER A 234 24.44 -3.38 -7.12
CA SER A 234 25.64 -2.83 -7.76
C SER A 234 26.39 -1.87 -6.81
N THR A 235 27.71 -1.81 -6.94
CA THR A 235 28.61 -0.96 -6.16
C THR A 235 29.14 0.17 -7.04
N CYS A 236 29.26 1.38 -6.50
CA CYS A 236 29.87 2.50 -7.22
C CYS A 236 31.40 2.36 -7.28
N VAL A 237 31.98 2.57 -8.46
CA VAL A 237 33.43 2.71 -8.65
C VAL A 237 33.76 4.05 -9.33
N ARG A 238 34.84 4.68 -8.88
CA ARG A 238 35.37 5.93 -9.44
C ARG A 238 36.32 5.64 -10.60
N HIS A 239 36.27 6.46 -11.65
CA HIS A 239 37.18 6.39 -12.79
C HIS A 239 38.22 7.52 -12.77
N ALA A 240 39.37 7.30 -13.41
CA ALA A 240 40.50 8.26 -13.43
C ALA A 240 40.16 9.61 -14.08
N ASN A 241 39.13 9.66 -14.92
CA ASN A 241 38.58 10.86 -15.56
C ASN A 241 37.58 11.64 -14.69
N LYS A 242 37.51 11.36 -13.38
CA LYS A 242 36.59 11.97 -12.40
C LYS A 242 35.09 11.63 -12.62
N THR A 243 34.75 10.55 -13.32
CA THR A 243 33.38 10.02 -13.35
C THR A 243 33.19 8.85 -12.37
N ALA A 244 31.95 8.39 -12.22
CA ALA A 244 31.62 7.16 -11.52
C ALA A 244 30.70 6.26 -12.35
N SER A 245 30.71 4.96 -12.06
CA SER A 245 29.77 3.99 -12.62
C SER A 245 29.38 2.96 -11.58
N CYS A 246 28.13 2.48 -11.64
CA CYS A 246 27.70 1.31 -10.89
C CYS A 246 28.14 0.03 -11.61
N VAL A 247 28.80 -0.88 -10.90
CA VAL A 247 29.26 -2.18 -11.41
C VAL A 247 28.85 -3.31 -10.46
N CYS A 248 28.70 -4.54 -10.97
CA CYS A 248 28.37 -5.67 -10.09
C CYS A 248 29.57 -6.06 -9.22
N PRO A 249 29.36 -6.36 -7.92
CA PRO A 249 30.47 -6.57 -6.98
C PRO A 249 31.34 -7.79 -7.34
N THR A 250 32.64 -7.64 -7.11
CA THR A 250 33.61 -8.73 -7.08
C THR A 250 33.60 -9.40 -5.71
N CYS A 251 33.36 -10.71 -5.69
CA CYS A 251 33.16 -11.47 -4.46
C CYS A 251 34.30 -12.46 -4.21
N ASN A 252 34.71 -12.58 -2.95
CA ASN A 252 35.52 -13.70 -2.51
C ASN A 252 34.65 -14.97 -2.35
N LEU A 253 35.29 -16.14 -2.31
CA LEU A 253 34.63 -17.43 -2.08
C LEU A 253 34.58 -17.78 -0.58
N ARG A 254 34.29 -16.80 0.28
CA ARG A 254 34.08 -17.01 1.71
C ARG A 254 32.65 -17.55 1.91
N TYR A 255 32.53 -18.72 2.55
CA TYR A 255 31.25 -19.40 2.74
C TYR A 255 30.52 -18.89 3.98
N GLU A 256 29.58 -17.97 3.76
CA GLU A 256 28.74 -17.36 4.80
C GLU A 256 27.30 -17.29 4.27
N PRO A 257 26.57 -18.42 4.25
CA PRO A 257 25.37 -18.55 3.45
C PRO A 257 24.23 -17.65 3.94
N VAL A 258 23.41 -17.19 3.00
CA VAL A 258 22.22 -16.38 3.27
C VAL A 258 21.03 -16.86 2.44
N CYS A 259 19.82 -16.71 2.98
CA CYS A 259 18.57 -16.98 2.26
C CYS A 259 18.03 -15.70 1.63
N GLY A 260 17.81 -15.71 0.31
CA GLY A 260 17.23 -14.60 -0.44
C GLY A 260 15.70 -14.53 -0.35
N ASN A 261 15.13 -13.35 -0.59
CA ASN A 261 13.68 -13.13 -0.69
C ASN A 261 13.05 -13.77 -1.96
N ASP A 262 13.88 -14.24 -2.88
CA ASP A 262 13.55 -15.12 -4.00
C ASP A 262 13.43 -16.61 -3.59
N GLY A 263 13.76 -16.95 -2.35
CA GLY A 263 13.76 -18.31 -1.84
C GLY A 263 15.02 -19.12 -2.20
N LEU A 264 16.08 -18.49 -2.73
CA LEU A 264 17.33 -19.16 -3.07
C LEU A 264 18.38 -19.04 -1.96
N SER A 265 19.18 -20.11 -1.81
CA SER A 265 20.32 -20.13 -0.90
C SER A 265 21.58 -19.61 -1.60
N TYR A 266 22.10 -18.48 -1.14
CA TYR A 266 23.34 -17.90 -1.66
C TYR A 266 24.54 -18.27 -0.80
N PHE A 267 25.69 -18.51 -1.45
CA PHE A 267 26.94 -18.92 -0.81
C PHE A 267 27.56 -17.79 0.07
N SER A 268 27.29 -16.54 -0.29
CA SER A 268 27.55 -15.35 0.54
C SER A 268 26.62 -14.19 0.14
N GLU A 269 26.46 -13.21 1.02
CA GLU A 269 25.67 -11.99 0.77
C GLU A 269 26.21 -11.20 -0.45
N CYS A 270 27.53 -11.19 -0.67
CA CYS A 270 28.11 -10.60 -1.88
C CYS A 270 27.62 -11.30 -3.16
N LEU A 271 27.54 -12.63 -3.15
CA LEU A 271 27.11 -13.40 -4.32
C LEU A 271 25.60 -13.24 -4.59
N LEU A 272 24.79 -12.99 -3.55
CA LEU A 272 23.40 -12.54 -3.68
C LEU A 272 23.34 -11.18 -4.39
N LEU A 273 24.07 -10.17 -3.90
CA LEU A 273 24.10 -8.83 -4.49
C LEU A 273 24.66 -8.82 -5.92
N ARG A 274 25.63 -9.70 -6.23
CA ARG A 274 26.13 -9.91 -7.58
C ARG A 274 25.08 -10.53 -8.50
N LYS A 275 24.29 -11.51 -8.03
CA LYS A 275 23.20 -12.12 -8.81
C LYS A 275 22.07 -11.11 -9.06
N ALA A 276 21.68 -10.35 -8.05
CA ALA A 276 20.74 -9.23 -8.15
C ALA A 276 21.16 -8.24 -9.24
N CYS A 277 22.43 -7.81 -9.22
CA CYS A 277 22.98 -6.85 -10.17
C CYS A 277 22.99 -7.37 -11.61
N LEU A 278 23.43 -8.62 -11.80
CA LEU A 278 23.45 -9.26 -13.12
C LEU A 278 22.05 -9.58 -13.67
N ALA A 279 21.04 -9.67 -12.81
CA ALA A 279 19.64 -9.88 -13.19
C ALA A 279 18.84 -8.58 -13.37
N GLY A 280 19.34 -7.44 -12.89
CA GLY A 280 18.58 -6.19 -12.83
C GLY A 280 17.40 -6.23 -11.86
N THR A 281 17.49 -7.04 -10.80
CA THR A 281 16.41 -7.25 -9.82
C THR A 281 16.88 -7.01 -8.39
N THR A 282 15.95 -6.65 -7.49
CA THR A 282 16.27 -6.43 -6.08
C THR A 282 16.06 -7.71 -5.28
N ILE A 283 17.16 -8.40 -4.99
CA ILE A 283 17.20 -9.55 -4.08
C ILE A 283 17.73 -9.06 -2.73
N THR A 284 17.12 -9.49 -1.63
CA THR A 284 17.46 -9.11 -0.26
C THR A 284 17.62 -10.34 0.65
N VAL A 285 18.45 -10.23 1.69
CA VAL A 285 18.59 -11.28 2.71
C VAL A 285 17.35 -11.31 3.60
N VAL A 286 16.71 -12.48 3.71
CA VAL A 286 15.63 -12.74 4.69
C VAL A 286 16.23 -13.19 6.02
N TYR A 287 17.22 -14.08 5.98
CA TYR A 287 17.99 -14.52 7.15
C TYR A 287 19.36 -15.11 6.75
N ARG A 288 20.26 -15.23 7.73
CA ARG A 288 21.56 -15.88 7.60
C ARG A 288 21.43 -17.40 7.81
N GLY A 289 22.22 -18.16 7.06
CA GLY A 289 22.05 -19.60 6.85
C GLY A 289 21.57 -19.92 5.43
N ARG A 290 21.60 -21.20 5.04
CA ARG A 290 20.87 -21.65 3.84
C ARG A 290 19.36 -21.48 4.09
N CYS A 291 18.58 -21.31 3.03
CA CYS A 291 17.13 -21.39 3.16
C CYS A 291 16.72 -22.76 3.70
N SER A 292 15.93 -22.74 4.76
CA SER A 292 15.22 -23.91 5.28
C SER A 292 13.78 -23.89 4.77
N CYS A 293 13.22 -25.08 4.53
CA CYS A 293 11.82 -25.30 4.19
C CYS A 293 10.97 -25.51 5.47
N PRO A 294 10.28 -24.49 6.01
CA PRO A 294 9.16 -24.73 6.92
C PRO A 294 7.91 -25.10 6.12
N ASP A 295 7.28 -26.25 6.42
CA ASP A 295 6.05 -26.70 5.75
C ASP A 295 4.90 -25.67 5.85
N THR A 296 4.96 -24.74 6.80
CA THR A 296 4.00 -23.63 6.96
C THR A 296 3.95 -22.64 5.79
N ASN A 297 4.97 -22.60 4.93
CA ASN A 297 5.04 -21.65 3.81
C ASN A 297 4.35 -22.16 2.53
N CYS A 298 4.09 -23.47 2.44
CA CYS A 298 3.46 -24.08 1.27
C CYS A 298 1.93 -24.15 1.42
N GLN A 299 1.20 -23.51 0.50
CA GLN A 299 -0.24 -23.36 0.60
C GLN A 299 -1.01 -24.61 0.14
N TYR A 300 -2.27 -24.73 0.57
CA TYR A 300 -3.24 -25.75 0.11
C TYR A 300 -2.82 -27.22 0.33
N GLY A 301 -1.85 -27.48 1.22
CA GLY A 301 -1.33 -28.84 1.47
C GLY A 301 -0.28 -29.31 0.47
N SER A 302 0.41 -28.38 -0.21
CA SER A 302 1.70 -28.67 -0.84
C SER A 302 2.80 -28.90 0.21
N ARG A 303 3.82 -29.69 -0.14
CA ARG A 303 5.04 -29.89 0.66
C ARG A 303 6.19 -29.10 0.05
N CYS A 304 7.10 -28.58 0.88
CA CYS A 304 8.31 -27.90 0.41
C CYS A 304 9.37 -28.95 0.04
N GLU A 305 9.82 -28.95 -1.22
CA GLU A 305 10.87 -29.84 -1.72
C GLU A 305 12.00 -29.01 -2.35
N VAL A 306 13.26 -29.37 -2.05
CA VAL A 306 14.45 -28.68 -2.57
C VAL A 306 14.96 -29.45 -3.78
N ARG A 307 15.09 -28.77 -4.93
CA ARG A 307 15.67 -29.32 -6.16
C ARG A 307 17.21 -29.34 -6.11
N GLU A 308 17.82 -30.06 -7.05
CA GLU A 308 19.28 -30.21 -7.17
C GLU A 308 20.01 -28.87 -7.43
N ASP A 309 19.32 -27.89 -8.02
CA ASP A 309 19.78 -26.51 -8.23
C ASP A 309 19.66 -25.62 -6.98
N GLY A 310 19.12 -26.15 -5.88
CA GLY A 310 18.84 -25.41 -4.64
C GLY A 310 17.52 -24.62 -4.66
N LEU A 311 16.71 -24.72 -5.71
CA LEU A 311 15.40 -24.09 -5.78
C LEU A 311 14.40 -24.82 -4.87
N GLN A 312 13.80 -24.08 -3.94
CA GLN A 312 12.67 -24.56 -3.14
C GLN A 312 11.38 -24.51 -3.99
N VAL A 313 10.68 -25.63 -4.08
CA VAL A 313 9.42 -25.75 -4.83
C VAL A 313 8.37 -26.39 -3.93
N CYS A 314 7.21 -25.73 -3.79
CA CYS A 314 6.04 -26.34 -3.16
C CYS A 314 5.37 -27.32 -4.15
N THR A 315 5.49 -28.62 -3.91
CA THR A 315 4.93 -29.68 -4.76
C THR A 315 3.65 -30.26 -4.16
N CYS A 316 2.75 -30.77 -5.01
CA CYS A 316 1.54 -31.47 -4.55
C CYS A 316 1.81 -32.97 -4.41
N PRO A 317 1.20 -33.67 -3.44
CA PRO A 317 1.26 -35.13 -3.39
C PRO A 317 0.76 -35.77 -4.70
N GLU A 318 1.68 -36.35 -5.48
CA GLU A 318 1.34 -37.07 -6.71
C GLU A 318 0.65 -38.39 -6.38
N LYS A 319 1.22 -39.14 -5.42
CA LYS A 319 0.80 -40.47 -4.98
C LYS A 319 0.33 -40.37 -3.54
N CYS A 320 -0.86 -40.92 -3.27
CA CYS A 320 -1.36 -41.12 -1.91
C CYS A 320 -1.53 -42.62 -1.62
N PRO A 321 -1.42 -43.07 -0.36
CA PRO A 321 -1.81 -44.41 0.03
C PRO A 321 -3.26 -44.72 -0.39
N LEU A 322 -3.54 -45.97 -0.75
CA LEU A 322 -4.89 -46.46 -1.01
C LEU A 322 -5.59 -46.97 0.27
N THR A 323 -5.07 -46.62 1.45
CA THR A 323 -5.69 -46.93 2.74
C THR A 323 -7.03 -46.21 2.88
N TYR A 324 -8.05 -46.93 3.35
CA TYR A 324 -9.42 -46.44 3.39
C TYR A 324 -9.80 -45.92 4.78
N ASP A 325 -9.55 -44.63 5.02
CA ASP A 325 -9.94 -43.88 6.23
C ASP A 325 -10.69 -42.61 5.79
N PRO A 326 -11.96 -42.72 5.36
CA PRO A 326 -12.61 -41.68 4.60
C PRO A 326 -12.85 -40.40 5.41
N VAL A 327 -12.73 -39.26 4.74
CA VAL A 327 -13.01 -37.94 5.33
C VAL A 327 -13.94 -37.11 4.43
N CYS A 328 -14.81 -36.32 5.05
CA CYS A 328 -15.67 -35.39 4.34
C CYS A 328 -14.97 -34.03 4.23
N GLY A 329 -14.75 -33.56 3.00
CA GLY A 329 -14.20 -32.22 2.76
C GLY A 329 -15.24 -31.11 2.96
N SER A 330 -14.78 -29.90 3.26
CA SER A 330 -15.61 -28.69 3.34
C SER A 330 -16.38 -28.34 2.06
N ASN A 331 -15.98 -28.91 0.92
CA ASN A 331 -16.69 -28.88 -0.36
C ASN A 331 -17.80 -29.95 -0.50
N ARG A 332 -18.10 -30.72 0.56
CA ARG A 332 -19.04 -31.87 0.58
C ARG A 332 -18.65 -33.03 -0.36
N LYS A 333 -17.39 -33.10 -0.80
CA LYS A 333 -16.81 -34.26 -1.51
C LYS A 333 -16.22 -35.25 -0.50
N THR A 334 -16.48 -36.54 -0.70
CA THR A 334 -15.86 -37.61 0.09
C THR A 334 -14.47 -37.92 -0.46
N TYR A 335 -13.50 -38.04 0.43
CA TYR A 335 -12.12 -38.42 0.12
C TYR A 335 -11.80 -39.78 0.75
N ILE A 336 -10.95 -40.59 0.11
CA ILE A 336 -10.62 -41.95 0.58
C ILE A 336 -9.75 -41.93 1.85
N ASN A 337 -8.97 -40.87 2.02
CA ASN A 337 -8.16 -40.54 3.20
C ASN A 337 -7.71 -39.06 3.15
N LEU A 338 -7.11 -38.58 4.24
CA LEU A 338 -6.63 -37.20 4.36
C LEU A 338 -5.63 -36.81 3.26
N CYS A 339 -4.74 -37.71 2.82
CA CYS A 339 -3.80 -37.42 1.73
C CYS A 339 -4.55 -37.11 0.42
N SER A 340 -5.59 -37.90 0.09
CA SER A 340 -6.39 -37.63 -1.11
C SER A 340 -7.14 -36.29 -1.05
N LEU A 341 -7.46 -35.78 0.15
CA LEU A 341 -8.02 -34.44 0.34
C LEU A 341 -6.96 -33.34 0.15
N THR A 342 -5.78 -33.46 0.76
CA THR A 342 -4.71 -32.46 0.61
C THR A 342 -4.14 -32.43 -0.81
N ALA A 343 -4.06 -33.58 -1.50
CA ALA A 343 -3.65 -33.65 -2.90
C ALA A 343 -4.64 -32.91 -3.83
N ASP A 344 -5.95 -33.07 -3.61
CA ASP A 344 -7.01 -32.39 -4.38
C ASP A 344 -7.03 -30.88 -4.06
N ALA A 345 -6.91 -30.52 -2.78
CA ALA A 345 -6.78 -29.13 -2.32
C ALA A 345 -5.60 -28.42 -3.00
N CYS A 346 -4.44 -29.07 -3.04
CA CYS A 346 -3.23 -28.56 -3.65
C CYS A 346 -3.36 -28.41 -5.17
N LYS A 347 -3.79 -29.46 -5.86
CA LYS A 347 -3.92 -29.47 -7.33
C LYS A 347 -4.97 -28.47 -7.83
N SER A 348 -6.06 -28.28 -7.07
CA SER A 348 -7.08 -27.26 -7.37
C SER A 348 -6.82 -25.89 -6.73
N LYS A 349 -5.73 -25.70 -5.98
CA LYS A 349 -5.34 -24.44 -5.30
C LYS A 349 -6.45 -23.84 -4.42
N ILE A 350 -7.17 -24.67 -3.67
CA ILE A 350 -8.29 -24.27 -2.81
C ILE A 350 -8.11 -24.73 -1.37
N LYS A 351 -8.55 -23.90 -0.41
CA LYS A 351 -8.48 -24.22 1.03
C LYS A 351 -9.58 -25.21 1.43
N LEU A 352 -9.37 -26.49 1.15
CA LEU A 352 -10.18 -27.56 1.71
C LEU A 352 -9.77 -27.83 3.17
N THR A 353 -10.75 -28.17 3.98
CA THR A 353 -10.58 -28.68 5.35
C THR A 353 -11.40 -29.94 5.52
N VAL A 354 -11.05 -30.79 6.50
CA VAL A 354 -11.94 -31.88 6.94
C VAL A 354 -13.11 -31.24 7.69
N SER A 355 -14.33 -31.46 7.22
CA SER A 355 -15.55 -31.06 7.92
C SER A 355 -15.91 -32.07 9.02
N PHE A 356 -15.71 -33.37 8.75
CA PHE A 356 -15.80 -34.46 9.73
C PHE A 356 -15.14 -35.73 9.19
N LYS A 357 -14.80 -36.68 10.08
CA LYS A 357 -14.34 -38.03 9.70
C LYS A 357 -15.52 -38.88 9.24
N GLY A 358 -15.31 -39.72 8.23
CA GLY A 358 -16.35 -40.49 7.54
C GLY A 358 -16.63 -39.98 6.12
N ARG A 359 -17.54 -40.67 5.42
CA ARG A 359 -18.04 -40.21 4.11
C ARG A 359 -18.95 -39.01 4.29
N CYS A 360 -18.95 -38.05 3.36
CA CYS A 360 -19.97 -37.00 3.35
C CYS A 360 -21.36 -37.62 3.19
N TYR A 361 -22.31 -37.15 3.99
CA TYR A 361 -23.69 -37.61 3.92
C TYR A 361 -24.49 -36.86 2.86
N VAL A 362 -25.51 -37.52 2.33
CA VAL A 362 -26.51 -36.93 1.45
C VAL A 362 -27.64 -36.39 2.33
N GLY A 363 -28.00 -35.12 2.15
CA GLY A 363 -29.13 -34.48 2.85
C GLY A 363 -30.48 -34.78 2.19
N CYS A 364 -31.56 -34.29 2.79
CA CYS A 364 -32.92 -34.51 2.30
C CYS A 364 -33.21 -33.78 1.00
N SER A 365 -32.50 -32.70 0.67
CA SER A 365 -32.63 -31.99 -0.62
C SER A 365 -32.32 -32.85 -1.85
N SER A 366 -31.57 -33.94 -1.69
CA SER A 366 -31.21 -34.89 -2.75
C SER A 366 -31.64 -36.34 -2.45
N THR A 367 -32.33 -36.60 -1.35
CA THR A 367 -32.80 -37.94 -0.96
C THR A 367 -34.31 -38.08 -1.21
N LYS A 368 -34.68 -38.86 -2.25
CA LYS A 368 -36.08 -39.22 -2.52
C LYS A 368 -36.48 -40.47 -1.74
N CYS A 369 -37.37 -40.32 -0.78
CA CYS A 369 -37.88 -41.41 0.06
C CYS A 369 -39.09 -42.11 -0.59
N GLY A 370 -39.07 -43.45 -0.64
CA GLY A 370 -40.14 -44.28 -1.21
C GLY A 370 -41.23 -44.69 -0.20
N PHE A 371 -42.26 -45.41 -0.66
CA PHE A 371 -43.31 -46.00 0.20
C PHE A 371 -43.97 -45.03 1.19
N TYR A 372 -44.17 -43.77 0.81
CA TYR A 372 -44.67 -42.69 1.68
C TYR A 372 -43.81 -42.37 2.93
N SER A 373 -42.58 -42.86 3.01
CA SER A 373 -41.64 -42.43 4.06
C SER A 373 -41.24 -40.97 3.90
N LYS A 374 -41.15 -40.24 5.01
CA LYS A 374 -40.74 -38.83 5.06
C LYS A 374 -39.23 -38.74 5.31
N CYS A 375 -38.53 -37.89 4.58
CA CYS A 375 -37.13 -37.60 4.86
C CYS A 375 -37.01 -36.70 6.10
N ILE A 376 -36.10 -37.05 7.02
CA ILE A 376 -35.60 -36.19 8.09
C ILE A 376 -34.08 -36.16 8.05
N GLU A 377 -33.47 -35.05 8.47
CA GLU A 377 -32.02 -34.94 8.64
C GLU A 377 -31.66 -35.19 10.11
N LYS A 378 -30.61 -35.97 10.35
CA LYS A 378 -29.99 -36.15 11.67
C LYS A 378 -28.99 -35.03 11.96
N GLU A 379 -28.57 -34.91 13.22
CA GLU A 379 -27.57 -33.95 13.71
C GLU A 379 -26.23 -33.98 12.92
N ASN A 380 -25.87 -35.13 12.36
CA ASN A 380 -24.68 -35.30 11.49
C ASN A 380 -24.93 -34.93 10.02
N GLY A 381 -26.07 -34.32 9.67
CA GLY A 381 -26.46 -33.99 8.29
C GLY A 381 -26.89 -35.18 7.44
N GLN A 382 -27.12 -36.35 8.04
CA GLN A 382 -27.53 -37.56 7.31
C GLN A 382 -29.04 -37.61 7.10
N ALA A 383 -29.48 -37.69 5.84
CA ALA A 383 -30.86 -38.00 5.50
C ALA A 383 -31.25 -39.42 5.95
N VAL A 384 -32.41 -39.54 6.58
CA VAL A 384 -33.04 -40.81 6.94
C VAL A 384 -34.52 -40.76 6.58
N CYS A 385 -34.97 -41.74 5.81
CA CYS A 385 -36.38 -41.93 5.49
C CYS A 385 -37.09 -42.64 6.66
N VAL A 386 -38.10 -42.00 7.26
CA VAL A 386 -38.86 -42.52 8.41
C VAL A 386 -40.35 -42.64 8.10
N CYS A 387 -41.03 -43.59 8.73
CA CYS A 387 -42.47 -43.76 8.59
C CYS A 387 -43.23 -42.84 9.56
N GLN A 388 -44.37 -42.32 9.11
CA GLN A 388 -45.28 -41.60 10.00
C GLN A 388 -45.90 -42.58 11.00
N GLN A 389 -45.55 -42.41 12.28
CA GLN A 389 -45.99 -43.25 13.39
C GLN A 389 -47.34 -42.82 13.96
N LEU A 390 -47.67 -41.51 13.89
CA LEU A 390 -48.89 -40.94 14.44
C LEU A 390 -49.87 -40.58 13.32
N CYS A 391 -51.08 -41.11 13.43
CA CYS A 391 -52.24 -40.81 12.58
C CYS A 391 -53.45 -40.58 13.47
N ALA A 392 -54.33 -39.64 13.11
CA ALA A 392 -55.60 -39.47 13.79
C ALA A 392 -56.49 -40.70 13.57
N LEU A 393 -57.30 -41.08 14.56
CA LEU A 393 -58.26 -42.18 14.47
C LEU A 393 -59.63 -41.73 13.91
N LEU A 394 -59.62 -40.71 13.05
CA LEU A 394 -60.82 -40.26 12.32
C LEU A 394 -61.23 -41.34 11.31
N PHE A 395 -62.52 -41.67 11.28
CA PHE A 395 -63.07 -42.71 10.42
C PHE A 395 -63.50 -42.13 9.06
N GLU A 396 -62.54 -42.10 8.13
CA GLU A 396 -62.72 -41.65 6.75
C GLU A 396 -62.22 -42.76 5.81
N PRO A 397 -62.95 -43.90 5.70
CA PRO A 397 -62.38 -45.13 5.16
C PRO A 397 -61.92 -44.99 3.71
N VAL A 398 -60.84 -45.71 3.37
CA VAL A 398 -60.29 -45.80 2.01
C VAL A 398 -59.96 -47.25 1.64
N CYS A 399 -60.05 -47.58 0.35
CA CYS A 399 -59.65 -48.88 -0.16
C CYS A 399 -58.19 -48.87 -0.64
N GLY A 400 -57.37 -49.78 -0.13
CA GLY A 400 -56.00 -50.00 -0.59
C GLY A 400 -55.91 -50.96 -1.78
N SER A 401 -54.81 -50.86 -2.54
CA SER A 401 -54.50 -51.76 -3.66
C SER A 401 -54.15 -53.20 -3.25
N ASP A 402 -54.07 -53.49 -1.95
CA ASP A 402 -54.02 -54.85 -1.39
C ASP A 402 -55.41 -55.44 -1.10
N GLY A 403 -56.49 -54.71 -1.39
CA GLY A 403 -57.87 -55.12 -1.14
C GLY A 403 -58.37 -54.88 0.28
N ARG A 404 -57.61 -54.18 1.13
CA ARG A 404 -58.05 -53.87 2.49
C ARG A 404 -58.67 -52.48 2.60
N THR A 405 -59.73 -52.39 3.39
CA THR A 405 -60.25 -51.12 3.90
C THR A 405 -59.36 -50.62 5.04
N TYR A 406 -58.82 -49.41 4.89
CA TYR A 406 -58.12 -48.68 5.94
C TYR A 406 -59.05 -47.63 6.53
N ILE A 407 -58.97 -47.38 7.84
CA ILE A 407 -59.87 -46.42 8.53
C ILE A 407 -59.71 -44.99 8.01
N ASN A 408 -58.53 -44.66 7.47
CA ASN A 408 -58.22 -43.43 6.74
C ASN A 408 -56.92 -43.59 5.92
N GLU A 409 -56.64 -42.62 5.06
CA GLU A 409 -55.46 -42.62 4.19
C GLU A 409 -54.13 -42.55 4.96
N CYS A 410 -54.12 -42.00 6.18
CA CYS A 410 -52.91 -41.94 6.99
C CYS A 410 -52.46 -43.34 7.44
N LEU A 411 -53.37 -44.21 7.89
CA LEU A 411 -53.01 -45.60 8.21
C LEU A 411 -52.62 -46.40 6.97
N LEU A 412 -53.26 -46.18 5.82
CA LEU A 412 -52.84 -46.80 4.54
C LEU A 412 -51.38 -46.47 4.23
N ARG A 413 -51.01 -45.18 4.24
CA ARG A 413 -49.64 -44.72 3.99
C ARG A 413 -48.64 -45.17 5.08
N SER A 414 -49.07 -45.22 6.35
CA SER A 414 -48.24 -45.71 7.46
C SER A 414 -47.90 -47.19 7.30
N GLU A 415 -48.88 -48.02 6.93
CA GLU A 415 -48.67 -49.46 6.68
C GLU A 415 -47.85 -49.73 5.41
N ALA A 416 -48.11 -48.99 4.32
CA ALA A 416 -47.29 -49.00 3.10
C ALA A 416 -45.80 -48.78 3.44
N CYS A 417 -45.52 -47.77 4.26
CA CYS A 417 -44.18 -47.44 4.70
C CYS A 417 -43.53 -48.52 5.57
N LYS A 418 -44.23 -48.97 6.63
CA LYS A 418 -43.72 -49.99 7.56
C LYS A 418 -43.38 -51.30 6.84
N LYS A 419 -44.21 -51.72 5.89
CA LYS A 419 -44.04 -52.95 5.10
C LYS A 419 -43.13 -52.78 3.88
N ARG A 420 -42.77 -51.54 3.51
CA ARG A 420 -42.07 -51.18 2.26
C ARG A 420 -42.77 -51.75 1.03
N GLN A 421 -44.07 -51.46 0.91
CA GLN A 421 -44.93 -51.93 -0.17
C GLN A 421 -45.57 -50.74 -0.88
N ASP A 422 -45.66 -50.81 -2.22
CA ASP A 422 -46.35 -49.81 -3.06
C ASP A 422 -47.87 -50.00 -2.99
N LEU A 423 -48.41 -49.70 -1.80
CA LEU A 423 -49.82 -49.75 -1.47
C LEU A 423 -50.47 -48.38 -1.77
N VAL A 424 -51.31 -48.33 -2.81
CA VAL A 424 -51.95 -47.11 -3.31
C VAL A 424 -53.43 -47.09 -2.92
N MET A 425 -53.98 -45.91 -2.63
CA MET A 425 -55.42 -45.72 -2.44
C MET A 425 -56.14 -45.84 -3.79
N LEU A 426 -57.04 -46.83 -3.94
CA LEU A 426 -57.82 -47.07 -5.16
C LEU A 426 -59.09 -46.22 -5.19
N GLN A 427 -59.79 -46.10 -4.05
CA GLN A 427 -60.98 -45.28 -3.90
C GLN A 427 -61.14 -44.79 -2.46
N LYS A 428 -61.91 -43.70 -2.29
CA LYS A 428 -62.52 -43.34 -1.00
C LYS A 428 -63.71 -44.26 -0.69
N GLY A 429 -64.00 -44.44 0.58
CA GLY A 429 -64.91 -45.48 1.07
C GLY A 429 -64.22 -46.83 1.26
N ALA A 430 -64.94 -47.80 1.83
CA ALA A 430 -64.45 -49.16 1.99
C ALA A 430 -64.15 -49.84 0.63
N CYS A 431 -63.33 -50.90 0.65
CA CYS A 431 -63.22 -51.78 -0.50
C CYS A 431 -64.55 -52.50 -0.75
N THR A 432 -65.15 -52.24 -1.90
CA THR A 432 -66.21 -53.07 -2.47
C THR A 432 -65.59 -54.14 -3.38
N PRO A 433 -66.30 -55.22 -3.75
CA PRO A 433 -65.79 -56.20 -4.70
C PRO A 433 -65.30 -55.57 -6.02
N CYS A 434 -65.99 -54.52 -6.49
CA CYS A 434 -65.61 -53.76 -7.68
C CYS A 434 -64.40 -52.82 -7.50
N ALA A 435 -63.97 -52.51 -6.27
CA ALA A 435 -62.86 -51.58 -6.04
C ALA A 435 -61.52 -52.09 -6.57
N LEU A 436 -61.33 -53.41 -6.61
CA LEU A 436 -60.11 -54.08 -7.08
C LEU A 436 -60.16 -54.42 -8.58
N LEU A 437 -61.34 -54.47 -9.19
CA LEU A 437 -61.49 -54.80 -10.60
C LEU A 437 -61.31 -53.54 -11.46
N LYS A 438 -60.06 -53.31 -11.89
CA LYS A 438 -59.74 -52.26 -12.87
C LYS A 438 -60.37 -52.60 -14.24
N CYS A 439 -61.56 -52.09 -14.49
CA CYS A 439 -62.23 -52.18 -15.77
C CYS A 439 -61.57 -51.26 -16.81
N ASP A 440 -61.08 -51.86 -17.90
CA ASP A 440 -60.36 -51.14 -18.95
C ASP A 440 -61.29 -50.57 -20.03
N TYR A 441 -60.74 -49.73 -20.92
CA TYR A 441 -61.49 -49.16 -22.06
C TYR A 441 -62.79 -48.41 -21.69
N TYR A 442 -62.85 -47.76 -20.53
CA TYR A 442 -64.06 -47.06 -20.02
C TYR A 442 -65.27 -47.97 -19.73
N SER A 443 -65.05 -49.28 -19.52
CA SER A 443 -66.04 -50.11 -18.83
C SER A 443 -66.13 -49.77 -17.34
N THR A 444 -67.30 -50.01 -16.74
CA THR A 444 -67.53 -49.88 -15.29
C THR A 444 -67.80 -51.26 -14.69
N CYS A 445 -67.30 -51.51 -13.48
CA CYS A 445 -67.58 -52.75 -12.78
C CYS A 445 -69.02 -52.74 -12.24
N LYS A 446 -69.73 -53.85 -12.43
CA LYS A 446 -70.93 -54.20 -11.67
C LYS A 446 -70.76 -55.59 -11.06
N ALA A 447 -71.22 -55.76 -9.82
CA ALA A 447 -71.39 -57.07 -9.22
C ALA A 447 -72.70 -57.70 -9.69
N LYS A 448 -72.67 -59.00 -9.96
CA LYS A 448 -73.84 -59.84 -10.26
C LYS A 448 -74.39 -60.48 -8.98
N LEU A 449 -75.61 -60.98 -9.05
CA LEU A 449 -76.32 -61.62 -7.92
C LEU A 449 -75.65 -62.93 -7.45
N ASP A 450 -74.82 -63.54 -8.29
CA ASP A 450 -74.00 -64.71 -7.98
C ASP A 450 -72.66 -64.37 -7.30
N GLY A 451 -72.39 -63.08 -7.04
CA GLY A 451 -71.12 -62.59 -6.48
C GLY A 451 -69.99 -62.41 -7.50
N SER A 452 -70.20 -62.77 -8.77
CA SER A 452 -69.24 -62.52 -9.84
C SER A 452 -69.20 -61.04 -10.25
N LEU A 453 -68.12 -60.63 -10.89
CA LEU A 453 -67.85 -59.23 -11.27
C LEU A 453 -67.75 -59.09 -12.79
N GLU A 454 -68.41 -58.07 -13.33
CA GLU A 454 -68.46 -57.83 -14.78
C GLU A 454 -68.14 -56.37 -15.12
N CYS A 455 -67.21 -56.18 -16.06
CA CYS A 455 -66.87 -54.88 -16.62
C CYS A 455 -67.80 -54.54 -17.80
N VAL A 456 -68.92 -53.87 -17.52
CA VAL A 456 -69.94 -53.50 -18.51
C VAL A 456 -69.61 -52.17 -19.19
N CYS A 457 -69.98 -52.03 -20.47
CA CYS A 457 -69.86 -50.76 -21.18
C CYS A 457 -70.99 -49.78 -20.81
N PRO A 458 -70.79 -48.46 -21.00
CA PRO A 458 -71.88 -47.48 -20.94
C PRO A 458 -73.01 -47.88 -21.89
N GLN A 459 -74.22 -48.10 -21.37
CA GLN A 459 -75.37 -48.51 -22.17
C GLN A 459 -76.09 -47.30 -22.77
N GLU A 460 -76.27 -46.26 -21.98
CA GLU A 460 -76.88 -44.99 -22.38
C GLU A 460 -75.82 -43.90 -22.49
N CYS A 461 -76.02 -42.96 -23.41
CA CYS A 461 -75.24 -41.73 -23.53
C CYS A 461 -76.20 -40.57 -23.82
N PRO A 462 -75.92 -39.35 -23.32
CA PRO A 462 -76.71 -38.18 -23.67
C PRO A 462 -76.75 -37.94 -25.18
N LEU A 463 -77.88 -37.42 -25.68
CA LEU A 463 -78.06 -37.03 -27.08
C LEU A 463 -77.43 -35.66 -27.41
N SER A 464 -76.64 -35.08 -26.49
CA SER A 464 -75.96 -33.80 -26.71
C SER A 464 -74.84 -33.93 -27.74
N PHE A 465 -74.84 -33.05 -28.74
CA PHE A 465 -73.82 -33.01 -29.79
C PHE A 465 -72.69 -32.06 -29.39
N ASN A 466 -71.72 -32.59 -28.64
CA ASN A 466 -70.51 -31.89 -28.19
C ASN A 466 -69.29 -32.64 -28.75
N PRO A 467 -68.97 -32.46 -30.05
CA PRO A 467 -68.08 -33.37 -30.76
C PRO A 467 -66.67 -33.38 -30.20
N VAL A 468 -66.05 -34.57 -30.23
CA VAL A 468 -64.65 -34.79 -29.85
C VAL A 468 -63.93 -35.63 -30.90
N CYS A 469 -62.68 -35.27 -31.18
CA CYS A 469 -61.80 -36.09 -32.00
C CYS A 469 -61.13 -37.15 -31.13
N GLY A 470 -61.20 -38.42 -31.52
CA GLY A 470 -60.53 -39.52 -30.84
C GLY A 470 -59.06 -39.68 -31.27
N SER A 471 -58.27 -40.38 -30.45
CA SER A 471 -56.88 -40.77 -30.73
C SER A 471 -56.75 -41.88 -31.80
N ASN A 472 -57.82 -42.12 -32.55
CA ASN A 472 -57.93 -42.95 -33.75
C ASN A 472 -58.37 -42.11 -34.96
N ASP A 473 -58.32 -40.78 -34.84
CA ASP A 473 -58.67 -39.78 -35.85
C ASP A 473 -60.12 -39.87 -36.37
N LEU A 474 -61.00 -40.47 -35.57
CA LEU A 474 -62.45 -40.47 -35.78
C LEU A 474 -63.14 -39.44 -34.89
N THR A 475 -64.13 -38.76 -35.45
CA THR A 475 -64.98 -37.81 -34.71
C THR A 475 -66.16 -38.53 -34.06
N TYR A 476 -66.40 -38.26 -32.78
CA TYR A 476 -67.50 -38.83 -32.00
C TYR A 476 -68.50 -37.72 -31.60
N PRO A 477 -69.83 -37.99 -31.65
CA PRO A 477 -70.86 -37.01 -31.29
C PRO A 477 -70.71 -36.36 -29.91
N ASN A 478 -70.22 -37.14 -28.93
CA ASN A 478 -69.77 -36.65 -27.62
C ASN A 478 -68.81 -37.65 -26.95
N GLU A 479 -68.19 -37.24 -25.86
CA GLU A 479 -67.21 -38.07 -25.15
C GLU A 479 -67.79 -39.40 -24.63
N CYS A 480 -69.07 -39.44 -24.19
CA CYS A 480 -69.70 -40.70 -23.81
C CYS A 480 -69.77 -41.68 -24.98
N THR A 481 -70.12 -41.23 -26.19
CA THR A 481 -70.14 -42.11 -27.38
C THR A 481 -68.75 -42.60 -27.77
N LEU A 482 -67.69 -41.80 -27.55
CA LEU A 482 -66.29 -42.23 -27.71
C LEU A 482 -65.92 -43.31 -26.70
N GLN A 483 -66.21 -43.09 -25.42
CA GLN A 483 -65.93 -44.02 -24.33
C GLN A 483 -66.72 -45.35 -24.50
N LYS A 484 -67.99 -45.26 -24.91
CA LYS A 484 -68.85 -46.42 -25.22
C LYS A 484 -68.28 -47.26 -26.37
N GLU A 485 -67.85 -46.63 -27.46
CA GLU A 485 -67.25 -47.35 -28.60
C GLU A 485 -65.89 -47.94 -28.23
N SER A 486 -65.04 -47.19 -27.53
CA SER A 486 -63.76 -47.66 -26.99
C SER A 486 -63.93 -48.94 -26.15
N CYS A 487 -64.96 -48.96 -25.29
CA CYS A 487 -65.33 -50.13 -24.51
C CYS A 487 -65.79 -51.31 -25.36
N ARG A 488 -66.67 -51.05 -26.34
CA ARG A 488 -67.27 -52.06 -27.22
C ARG A 488 -66.23 -52.78 -28.06
N ILE A 489 -65.24 -52.04 -28.59
CA ILE A 489 -64.18 -52.60 -29.45
C ILE A 489 -62.92 -53.04 -28.69
N LYS A 490 -62.91 -52.93 -27.35
CA LYS A 490 -61.77 -53.25 -26.46
C LYS A 490 -60.45 -52.60 -26.92
N ARG A 491 -60.51 -51.35 -27.38
CA ARG A 491 -59.34 -50.54 -27.75
C ARG A 491 -59.45 -49.18 -27.09
N ARG A 492 -58.40 -48.76 -26.38
CA ARG A 492 -58.37 -47.47 -25.68
C ARG A 492 -58.27 -46.33 -26.70
N ILE A 493 -59.37 -45.59 -26.84
CA ILE A 493 -59.44 -44.33 -27.60
C ILE A 493 -59.52 -43.23 -26.56
N VAL A 494 -58.63 -42.25 -26.60
CA VAL A 494 -58.71 -41.05 -25.76
C VAL A 494 -59.16 -39.86 -26.59
N VAL A 495 -59.64 -38.78 -25.96
CA VAL A 495 -59.89 -37.52 -26.67
C VAL A 495 -58.55 -36.93 -27.10
N LYS A 496 -58.35 -36.78 -28.41
CA LYS A 496 -57.20 -36.08 -29.03
C LYS A 496 -57.37 -34.57 -28.90
N HIS A 497 -58.57 -34.06 -29.22
CA HIS A 497 -59.00 -32.68 -28.97
C HIS A 497 -60.53 -32.56 -28.97
N ARG A 498 -61.05 -31.43 -28.48
CA ARG A 498 -62.47 -31.06 -28.62
C ARG A 498 -62.72 -30.52 -30.02
N GLY A 499 -63.95 -30.66 -30.52
CA GLY A 499 -64.30 -30.39 -31.92
C GLY A 499 -64.25 -31.65 -32.79
N GLN A 500 -64.42 -31.47 -34.10
CA GLN A 500 -64.29 -32.54 -35.09
C GLN A 500 -62.83 -32.71 -35.51
N CYS A 501 -62.40 -33.90 -35.92
CA CYS A 501 -61.03 -34.15 -36.37
C CYS A 501 -60.70 -33.36 -37.64
N GLU A 502 -59.65 -32.55 -37.60
CA GLU A 502 -59.16 -31.78 -38.75
C GLU A 502 -58.44 -32.71 -39.75
N CYS A 503 -58.78 -32.58 -41.04
CA CYS A 503 -58.23 -33.40 -42.12
C CYS A 503 -57.10 -32.68 -42.85
N SER A 504 -55.89 -32.68 -42.28
CA SER A 504 -54.67 -32.26 -43.00
C SER A 504 -54.29 -33.30 -44.07
N ASP A 505 -53.89 -32.84 -45.25
CA ASP A 505 -53.29 -33.59 -46.37
C ASP A 505 -53.85 -34.99 -46.68
N GLY A 506 -55.05 -35.01 -47.27
CA GLY A 506 -55.49 -36.01 -48.27
C GLY A 506 -55.63 -37.48 -47.83
N SER A 507 -55.24 -37.83 -46.60
CA SER A 507 -54.95 -39.19 -46.18
C SER A 507 -55.71 -39.63 -44.91
N CYS A 508 -56.79 -38.92 -44.56
CA CYS A 508 -57.85 -39.48 -43.73
C CYS A 508 -58.32 -40.80 -44.36
N GLY A 509 -58.08 -41.93 -43.69
CA GLY A 509 -58.18 -43.26 -44.27
C GLY A 509 -59.49 -43.49 -45.02
N GLN A 510 -59.41 -43.94 -46.29
CA GLN A 510 -60.56 -44.04 -47.19
C GLN A 510 -61.53 -45.17 -46.82
N GLN A 511 -62.27 -45.00 -45.72
CA GLN A 511 -63.48 -45.75 -45.43
C GLN A 511 -64.49 -44.85 -44.70
N ASN A 512 -65.69 -44.74 -45.31
CA ASN A 512 -66.94 -44.21 -44.74
C ASN A 512 -67.32 -42.72 -44.90
N LYS A 513 -66.52 -41.82 -45.50
CA LYS A 513 -67.05 -40.51 -45.96
C LYS A 513 -68.19 -40.61 -47.00
N HIS A 514 -68.42 -41.79 -47.60
CA HIS A 514 -69.53 -42.05 -48.52
C HIS A 514 -70.52 -43.16 -48.13
N ARG A 515 -70.35 -43.89 -47.01
CA ARG A 515 -71.17 -45.09 -46.71
C ARG A 515 -72.11 -45.00 -45.50
N GLN A 516 -71.96 -44.02 -44.62
CA GLN A 516 -72.90 -43.80 -43.51
C GLN A 516 -73.96 -42.72 -43.81
N PHE A 517 -73.63 -41.56 -44.36
CA PHE A 517 -74.66 -40.54 -44.66
C PHE A 517 -75.65 -41.00 -45.75
N LYS A 518 -75.16 -41.63 -46.83
CA LYS A 518 -76.02 -42.27 -47.85
C LYS A 518 -76.79 -43.50 -47.34
N ARG A 519 -76.49 -44.04 -46.15
CA ARG A 519 -77.34 -45.05 -45.49
C ARG A 519 -78.31 -44.42 -44.49
N SER A 520 -77.89 -43.42 -43.71
CA SER A 520 -78.78 -42.81 -42.70
C SER A 520 -79.93 -42.01 -43.33
N LEU A 521 -79.71 -41.36 -44.48
CA LEU A 521 -80.79 -40.65 -45.20
C LEU A 521 -81.68 -41.62 -46.01
N HIS A 522 -81.12 -42.74 -46.49
CA HIS A 522 -81.89 -43.72 -47.26
C HIS A 522 -82.71 -44.65 -46.35
N LEU A 523 -82.21 -45.01 -45.16
CA LEU A 523 -83.02 -45.77 -44.17
C LEU A 523 -84.12 -44.91 -43.55
N SER A 524 -83.92 -43.61 -43.32
CA SER A 524 -84.98 -42.75 -42.79
C SER A 524 -86.11 -42.50 -43.80
N ILE A 525 -85.79 -42.37 -45.09
CA ILE A 525 -86.82 -42.21 -46.14
C ILE A 525 -87.45 -43.56 -46.52
N SER A 526 -86.69 -44.66 -46.60
CA SER A 526 -87.27 -45.99 -46.88
C SER A 526 -88.18 -46.47 -45.74
N ASN A 527 -87.82 -46.25 -44.47
CA ASN A 527 -88.70 -46.62 -43.35
C ASN A 527 -89.96 -45.72 -43.26
N ALA A 528 -89.92 -44.50 -43.81
CA ALA A 528 -91.10 -43.63 -43.88
C ALA A 528 -92.10 -44.04 -44.99
N LEU A 529 -91.68 -44.84 -45.98
CA LEU A 529 -92.50 -45.22 -47.14
C LEU A 529 -92.86 -46.71 -47.22
N LEU A 530 -92.12 -47.61 -46.54
CA LEU A 530 -92.44 -49.05 -46.52
C LEU A 530 -93.32 -49.51 -45.36
N HIS A 531 -93.52 -48.69 -44.32
CA HIS A 531 -94.31 -49.07 -43.14
C HIS A 531 -95.84 -48.86 -43.29
N ARG A 532 -96.35 -48.75 -44.53
CA ARG A 532 -97.75 -48.36 -44.79
C ARG A 532 -98.51 -49.19 -45.85
N SER A 533 -98.07 -50.39 -46.20
CA SER A 533 -98.79 -51.25 -47.15
C SER A 533 -98.53 -52.77 -47.05
N THR A 534 -98.47 -53.35 -45.85
CA THR A 534 -98.62 -54.81 -45.64
C THR A 534 -99.44 -55.16 -44.39
N ASN A 535 -100.40 -56.05 -44.61
CA ASN A 535 -101.42 -56.65 -43.72
C ASN A 535 -100.95 -56.95 -42.28
N LEU A 536 -101.74 -56.70 -41.22
CA LEU A 536 -103.00 -57.37 -40.85
C LEU A 536 -102.87 -58.91 -40.74
N TYR A 537 -102.66 -59.43 -39.53
CA TYR A 537 -103.35 -60.63 -38.99
C TYR A 537 -102.99 -60.89 -37.51
N SER A 538 -104.00 -60.99 -36.63
CA SER A 538 -103.96 -61.56 -35.25
C SER A 538 -103.01 -60.93 -34.20
N SER A 539 -103.39 -60.65 -32.95
CA SER A 539 -104.71 -60.58 -32.27
C SER A 539 -104.58 -59.78 -30.95
N ASN A 540 -105.71 -59.32 -30.38
CA ASN A 540 -105.98 -59.00 -28.95
C ASN A 540 -104.90 -58.19 -28.15
N THR A 541 -105.15 -56.99 -27.58
CA THR A 541 -106.39 -56.42 -27.02
C THR A 541 -106.44 -54.88 -26.94
N ASN A 542 -107.59 -54.30 -27.30
CA ASN A 542 -108.36 -53.27 -26.56
C ASN A 542 -107.67 -52.00 -25.98
N ILE A 543 -107.93 -50.80 -26.55
CA ILE A 543 -108.62 -49.62 -25.94
C ILE A 543 -108.51 -48.34 -26.83
N SER A 544 -109.51 -47.46 -26.73
CA SER A 544 -109.93 -46.35 -27.62
C SER A 544 -109.02 -45.11 -27.79
N GLY A 545 -109.07 -44.44 -28.96
CA GLY A 545 -108.59 -43.06 -29.19
C GLY A 545 -109.00 -42.44 -30.55
N LYS A 546 -109.16 -41.12 -30.62
CA LYS A 546 -109.69 -40.28 -31.76
C LYS A 546 -108.70 -39.13 -32.06
N CYS A 547 -108.65 -38.37 -33.17
CA CYS A 547 -109.21 -38.27 -34.55
C CYS A 547 -108.45 -37.09 -35.24
N SER A 548 -108.54 -36.69 -36.52
CA SER A 548 -108.85 -37.25 -37.86
C SER A 548 -108.56 -36.13 -38.92
N PHE A 549 -108.64 -36.43 -40.25
CA PHE A 549 -108.43 -35.51 -41.41
C PHE A 549 -106.96 -35.05 -41.64
N LEU A 550 -106.35 -34.96 -42.83
CA LEU A 550 -106.68 -34.73 -44.27
C LEU A 550 -106.44 -33.29 -44.75
N PHE A 551 -105.42 -33.07 -45.60
CA PHE A 551 -105.33 -32.12 -46.74
C PHE A 551 -103.87 -31.95 -47.24
N TYR A 552 -103.42 -32.69 -48.28
CA TYR A 552 -102.13 -32.42 -48.96
C TYR A 552 -102.07 -32.98 -50.40
N PRO A 553 -102.49 -32.20 -51.43
CA PRO A 553 -102.10 -32.49 -52.82
C PRO A 553 -101.47 -31.30 -53.58
N CYS A 554 -101.44 -30.08 -53.02
CA CYS A 554 -100.87 -28.91 -53.72
C CYS A 554 -99.35 -28.70 -53.54
N PHE A 555 -98.75 -29.28 -52.49
CA PHE A 555 -97.38 -28.92 -52.06
C PHE A 555 -96.25 -29.68 -52.79
N LEU A 556 -96.56 -30.78 -53.48
CA LEU A 556 -95.56 -31.59 -54.18
C LEU A 556 -95.18 -31.03 -55.57
N PHE A 557 -96.09 -30.29 -56.22
CA PHE A 557 -95.88 -29.80 -57.58
C PHE A 557 -94.88 -28.63 -57.65
N THR A 558 -94.87 -27.76 -56.64
CA THR A 558 -93.93 -26.64 -56.52
C THR A 558 -92.50 -27.10 -56.23
N LEU A 559 -92.34 -28.11 -55.36
CA LEU A 559 -91.03 -28.69 -55.01
C LEU A 559 -90.34 -29.35 -56.22
N LEU A 560 -91.10 -30.01 -57.10
CA LEU A 560 -90.55 -30.72 -58.25
C LEU A 560 -90.05 -29.75 -59.34
N LEU A 561 -90.76 -28.63 -59.54
CA LEU A 561 -90.31 -27.54 -60.41
C LEU A 561 -89.05 -26.84 -59.88
N TYR A 562 -88.95 -26.60 -58.57
CA TYR A 562 -87.75 -26.05 -57.94
C TYR A 562 -86.54 -27.00 -58.11
N TYR A 563 -86.73 -28.31 -57.90
CA TYR A 563 -85.67 -29.31 -58.07
C TYR A 563 -85.10 -29.33 -59.51
N LEU A 564 -85.97 -29.29 -60.52
CA LEU A 564 -85.56 -29.26 -61.93
C LEU A 564 -84.83 -27.96 -62.31
N TRP A 565 -85.19 -26.82 -61.70
CA TRP A 565 -84.48 -25.55 -61.91
C TRP A 565 -83.07 -25.58 -61.29
N VAL A 566 -82.93 -26.10 -60.07
CA VAL A 566 -81.63 -26.21 -59.37
C VAL A 566 -80.66 -27.15 -60.08
N VAL A 567 -81.11 -28.31 -60.57
CA VAL A 567 -80.25 -29.25 -61.33
C VAL A 567 -79.69 -28.59 -62.59
N LYS A 568 -80.51 -27.87 -63.35
CA LYS A 568 -80.11 -27.22 -64.61
C LYS A 568 -79.24 -25.96 -64.42
N TRP A 569 -79.18 -25.44 -63.19
CA TRP A 569 -78.20 -24.42 -62.78
C TRP A 569 -76.82 -25.03 -62.52
N PHE A 570 -76.75 -26.20 -61.87
CA PHE A 570 -75.49 -26.87 -61.57
C PHE A 570 -74.74 -27.37 -62.81
N GLU A 571 -75.44 -27.91 -63.82
CA GLU A 571 -74.81 -28.36 -65.08
C GLU A 571 -74.10 -27.23 -65.87
N ASN A 572 -74.44 -25.96 -65.61
CA ASN A 572 -73.79 -24.80 -66.24
C ASN A 572 -72.54 -24.29 -65.49
N LEU A 573 -72.20 -24.85 -64.31
CA LEU A 573 -71.02 -24.43 -63.55
C LEU A 573 -69.76 -25.22 -63.91
N ASP A 574 -69.89 -26.50 -64.26
CA ASP A 574 -68.74 -27.37 -64.60
C ASP A 574 -67.99 -26.96 -65.88
N THR A 575 -68.54 -26.07 -66.71
CA THR A 575 -67.92 -25.64 -67.97
C THR A 575 -67.02 -24.40 -67.84
N LYS A 576 -66.98 -23.71 -66.69
CA LYS A 576 -66.15 -22.49 -66.50
C LYS A 576 -64.85 -22.71 -65.71
N ASN A 577 -64.73 -23.75 -64.89
CA ASN A 577 -63.52 -23.98 -64.07
C ASN A 577 -62.42 -24.74 -64.85
N LYS A 578 -62.07 -24.27 -66.05
CA LYS A 578 -60.95 -24.81 -66.86
C LYS A 578 -60.05 -23.74 -67.50
N THR A 579 -60.06 -22.52 -66.97
CA THR A 579 -59.11 -21.45 -67.31
C THR A 579 -58.81 -20.55 -66.11
N GLU A 580 -57.93 -21.01 -65.22
CA GLU A 580 -56.88 -20.24 -64.52
C GLU A 580 -55.96 -21.22 -63.78
#